data_AF-A0A133Z023-F1
#
_entry.id   AF-A0A133Z023-F1
#
_cell.length_a   1.000
_cell.length_b   1.000
_cell.length_c   1.000
_cell.angle_alpha   90.00
_cell.angle_beta   90.00
_cell.angle_gamma   90.00
#
_symmetry.space_group_name_H-M   'P 1'
#
loop_
_entity.id
_entity.type
_entity.pdbx_description
1 polymer ?
#
loop_
_entity_poly.entity_id
_entity_poly.type
_entity_poly.pdbx_seq_one_letter_code
_entity_poly.pdbx_strand_id
1 'polypeptide(L)'
;MPSVLIYFIPASWIILIPLVFFISNIIFFISLKMFNVEENIKIFKKYFLKVFLSSFFSNVICSILIFLIGFFTYIIYQESIYKKKILIAICIFLSIILNTIILKNIMFLNLKIDKNIKKYISIIISCFSASYILLFI
;
A
#
# COMPACT_ATOMS: atom_id res chain seq x y z
N MET A 1 -10.50 26.29 4.17
CA MET A 1 -9.15 26.85 3.97
C MET A 1 -8.25 25.80 3.34
N PRO A 2 -7.75 26.00 2.11
CA PRO A 2 -6.88 25.04 1.42
C PRO A 2 -5.53 24.82 2.12
N SER A 3 -5.07 25.79 2.91
CA SER A 3 -3.83 25.68 3.71
C SER A 3 -3.86 24.56 4.75
N VAL A 4 -5.00 24.30 5.39
CA VAL A 4 -5.13 23.23 6.40
C VAL A 4 -4.99 21.84 5.77
N LEU A 5 -5.54 21.64 4.57
CA LEU A 5 -5.43 20.39 3.80
C LEU A 5 -3.99 20.11 3.36
N ILE A 6 -3.24 21.14 2.98
CA ILE A 6 -1.85 21.03 2.51
C ILE A 6 -0.91 20.57 3.63
N TYR A 7 -1.17 20.93 4.90
CA TYR A 7 -0.33 20.52 6.04
C TYR A 7 -0.80 19.24 6.74
N PHE A 8 -2.12 19.00 6.83
CA PHE A 8 -2.65 17.81 7.52
C PHE A 8 -2.37 16.51 6.76
N ILE A 9 -2.46 16.54 5.43
CA ILE A 9 -2.29 15.34 4.61
C ILE A 9 -0.86 14.79 4.73
N PRO A 10 0.23 15.58 4.57
CA PRO A 10 1.59 15.08 4.77
C PRO A 10 1.88 14.65 6.21
N ALA A 11 1.31 15.34 7.22
CA ALA A 11 1.51 15.00 8.62
C ALA A 11 0.85 13.66 9.00
N SER A 12 -0.32 13.35 8.42
CA SER A 12 -1.00 12.07 8.61
C SER A 12 -0.14 10.87 8.15
N TRP A 13 0.70 11.06 7.14
CA TRP A 13 1.57 10.00 6.62
C TRP A 13 2.62 9.56 7.63
N ILE A 14 3.12 10.48 8.46
CA ILE A 14 4.11 10.21 9.50
C ILE A 14 3.52 9.29 10.58
N ILE A 15 2.28 9.56 10.98
CA ILE A 15 1.54 8.76 11.97
C ILE A 15 1.24 7.35 11.43
N LEU A 16 1.14 7.21 10.11
CA LEU A 16 0.84 5.94 9.45
C LEU A 16 2.07 5.04 9.23
N ILE A 17 3.29 5.58 9.32
CA ILE A 17 4.53 4.80 9.19
C ILE A 17 4.54 3.57 10.11
N PRO A 18 4.33 3.71 11.44
CA PRO A 18 4.35 2.56 12.36
C PRO A 18 3.23 1.56 12.05
N LEU A 19 2.03 2.05 11.72
CA LEU A 19 0.88 1.20 11.48
C LEU A 19 1.04 0.36 10.21
N VAL A 20 1.48 0.98 9.11
CA VAL A 20 1.82 0.28 7.86
C VAL A 20 2.95 -0.71 8.10
N PHE A 21 3.95 -0.35 8.90
CA PHE A 21 5.06 -1.23 9.26
C PHE A 21 4.58 -2.50 9.97
N PHE A 22 3.79 -2.38 11.04
CA PHE A 22 3.34 -3.56 11.79
C PHE A 22 2.47 -4.46 10.94
N ILE A 23 1.45 -3.90 10.29
CA ILE A 23 0.44 -4.74 9.66
C ILE A 23 1.00 -5.42 8.41
N SER A 24 1.74 -4.71 7.54
CA SER A 24 2.36 -5.32 6.35
C SER A 24 3.28 -6.49 6.71
N ASN A 25 4.02 -6.36 7.82
CA ASN A 25 4.91 -7.41 8.31
C ASN A 25 4.19 -8.57 8.99
N ILE A 26 3.14 -8.31 9.78
CA ILE A 26 2.29 -9.35 10.35
C ILE A 26 1.68 -10.19 9.22
N ILE A 27 1.13 -9.55 8.20
CA ILE A 27 0.51 -10.22 7.05
C ILE A 27 1.55 -11.00 6.26
N PHE A 28 2.73 -10.43 6.03
CA PHE A 28 3.81 -11.14 5.36
C PHE A 28 4.21 -12.41 6.12
N PHE A 29 4.37 -12.32 7.43
CA PHE A 29 4.72 -13.46 8.26
C PHE A 29 3.62 -14.53 8.26
N ILE A 30 2.35 -14.14 8.40
CA ILE A 30 1.21 -15.05 8.31
C ILE A 30 1.17 -15.71 6.92
N SER A 31 1.39 -14.95 5.86
CA SER A 31 1.37 -15.47 4.49
C SER A 31 2.48 -16.51 4.27
N LEU A 32 3.69 -16.27 4.78
CA LEU A 32 4.78 -17.26 4.73
C LEU A 32 4.42 -18.55 5.46
N LYS A 33 3.73 -18.46 6.61
CA LYS A 33 3.23 -19.63 7.35
C LYS A 33 2.10 -20.35 6.61
N MET A 34 1.14 -19.62 6.06
CA MET A 34 0.01 -20.20 5.34
C MET A 34 0.45 -21.02 4.12
N PHE A 35 1.49 -20.58 3.42
CA PHE A 35 2.04 -21.28 2.26
C PHE A 35 3.16 -22.27 2.62
N ASN A 36 3.37 -22.60 3.90
CA ASN A 36 4.38 -23.55 4.37
C ASN A 36 5.79 -23.28 3.79
N VAL A 37 6.19 -22.01 3.72
CA VAL A 37 7.51 -21.65 3.17
C VAL A 37 8.61 -22.08 4.14
N GLU A 38 9.52 -22.92 3.68
CA GLU A 38 10.71 -23.33 4.43
C GLU A 38 11.58 -22.12 4.82
N GLU A 39 12.24 -22.18 5.98
CA GLU A 39 13.03 -21.07 6.53
C GLU A 39 12.25 -19.73 6.66
N ASN A 40 10.93 -19.76 6.88
CA ASN A 40 10.07 -18.56 6.97
C ASN A 40 10.62 -17.44 7.89
N ILE A 41 11.20 -17.77 9.05
CA ILE A 41 11.78 -16.80 9.99
C ILE A 41 12.96 -16.05 9.35
N LYS A 42 13.84 -16.76 8.63
CA LYS A 42 15.03 -16.20 7.99
C LYS A 42 14.64 -15.31 6.81
N ILE A 43 13.65 -15.76 6.03
CA ILE A 43 13.06 -14.95 4.96
C ILE A 43 12.41 -13.69 5.53
N PHE A 44 11.60 -13.82 6.59
CA PHE A 44 10.97 -12.69 7.24
C PHE A 44 11.99 -11.63 7.67
N LYS A 45 13.03 -12.03 8.42
CA LYS A 45 14.10 -11.11 8.87
C LYS A 45 14.84 -10.43 7.72
N LYS A 46 14.96 -11.07 6.55
CA LYS A 46 15.64 -10.50 5.39
C LYS A 46 14.76 -9.54 4.59
N TYR A 47 13.44 -9.74 4.58
CA TYR A 47 12.53 -9.04 3.67
C TYR A 47 11.49 -8.14 4.37
N PHE A 48 11.36 -8.15 5.71
CA PHE A 48 10.37 -7.34 6.43
C PHE A 48 10.46 -5.85 6.08
N LEU A 49 11.67 -5.29 6.02
CA LEU A 49 11.88 -3.88 5.71
C LEU A 49 11.52 -3.55 4.25
N LYS A 50 11.78 -4.48 3.32
CA LYS A 50 11.40 -4.36 1.91
C LYS A 50 9.89 -4.40 1.70
N VAL A 51 9.20 -5.29 2.42
CA VAL A 51 7.75 -5.41 2.38
C VAL A 51 7.07 -4.15 2.90
N PHE A 52 7.57 -3.63 4.03
CA PHE A 52 7.12 -2.35 4.57
C PHE A 52 7.30 -1.22 3.56
N LEU A 53 8.52 -1.02 3.03
CA LEU A 53 8.81 0.08 2.11
C LEU A 53 7.93 0.02 0.86
N SER A 54 7.75 -1.17 0.28
CA SER A 54 6.88 -1.37 -0.89
C SER A 54 5.44 -0.91 -0.61
N SER A 55 4.90 -1.37 0.53
CA SER A 55 3.53 -1.03 0.95
C SER A 55 3.37 0.46 1.25
N PHE A 56 4.36 1.05 1.92
CA PHE A 56 4.38 2.48 2.23
C PHE A 56 4.43 3.33 0.96
N PHE A 57 5.39 3.08 0.06
CA PHE A 57 5.54 3.87 -1.16
C PHE A 57 4.33 3.75 -2.09
N SER A 58 3.74 2.56 -2.22
CA SER A 58 2.53 2.38 -3.03
C SER A 58 1.37 3.25 -2.53
N ASN A 59 1.17 3.29 -1.21
CA ASN A 59 0.13 4.11 -0.60
C ASN A 59 0.44 5.60 -0.69
N VAL A 60 1.70 6.01 -0.51
CA VAL A 60 2.12 7.41 -0.70
C VAL A 60 1.84 7.87 -2.13
N ILE A 61 2.28 7.11 -3.14
CA ILE A 61 2.05 7.45 -4.56
C ILE A 61 0.55 7.59 -4.84
N CYS A 62 -0.27 6.64 -4.36
CA CYS A 62 -1.71 6.71 -4.58
C CYS A 62 -2.38 7.86 -3.82
N SER A 63 -1.92 8.17 -2.60
CA SER A 63 -2.44 9.32 -1.85
C SER A 63 -2.12 10.65 -2.52
N ILE A 64 -0.93 10.80 -3.11
CA ILE A 64 -0.56 11.98 -3.90
C ILE A 64 -1.48 12.12 -5.11
N LEU A 65 -1.79 11.01 -5.80
CA LEU A 65 -2.72 11.03 -6.93
C LEU A 65 -4.12 11.47 -6.51
N ILE A 66 -4.64 10.95 -5.39
CA ILE A 66 -5.96 11.35 -4.86
C ILE A 66 -5.94 12.82 -4.47
N PHE A 67 -4.88 13.29 -3.82
CA PHE A 67 -4.75 14.69 -3.43
C PHE A 67 -4.73 15.61 -4.66
N LEU A 68 -3.94 15.29 -5.68
CA LEU A 68 -3.87 16.08 -6.92
C LEU A 68 -5.22 16.11 -7.64
N ILE A 69 -5.81 14.94 -7.89
CA ILE A 69 -7.10 14.85 -8.60
C ILE A 69 -8.18 15.56 -7.79
N GLY A 70 -8.28 15.30 -6.48
CA GLY A 70 -9.26 15.95 -5.61
C GLY A 70 -9.09 17.46 -5.51
N PHE A 71 -7.85 17.97 -5.56
CA PHE A 71 -7.58 19.39 -5.58
C PHE A 71 -8.00 20.04 -6.91
N PHE A 72 -7.65 19.42 -8.04
CA PHE A 72 -8.06 19.90 -9.37
C PHE A 72 -9.57 19.83 -9.56
N THR A 73 -10.21 18.74 -9.15
CA THR A 73 -11.66 18.61 -9.26
C THR A 73 -12.37 19.62 -8.37
N TYR A 74 -11.92 19.84 -7.12
CA TYR A 74 -12.49 20.86 -6.24
C TYR A 74 -12.41 22.28 -6.81
N ILE A 75 -11.33 22.63 -7.51
CA ILE A 75 -11.16 23.95 -8.13
C ILE A 75 -12.07 24.13 -9.35
N ILE A 76 -12.26 23.08 -10.16
CA ILE A 76 -12.95 23.16 -11.45
C ILE A 76 -14.45 22.86 -11.32
N TYR A 77 -14.85 21.96 -10.41
CA TYR A 77 -16.21 21.48 -10.22
C TYR A 77 -16.52 21.26 -8.73
N GLN A 78 -17.66 21.74 -8.25
CA GLN A 78 -18.20 21.28 -6.96
C GLN A 78 -18.55 19.79 -7.09
N GLU A 79 -17.65 18.90 -6.65
CA GLU A 79 -17.85 17.46 -6.81
C GLU A 79 -18.93 16.91 -5.88
N SER A 80 -19.78 16.04 -6.44
CA SER A 80 -20.72 15.25 -5.65
C SER A 80 -19.99 14.14 -4.87
N ILE A 81 -20.52 13.80 -3.70
CA ILE A 81 -19.98 12.77 -2.80
C ILE A 81 -19.76 11.41 -3.52
N TYR A 82 -20.60 11.09 -4.52
CA TYR A 82 -20.50 9.86 -5.30
C TYR A 82 -19.24 9.78 -6.17
N LYS A 83 -18.83 10.88 -6.83
CA LYS A 83 -17.62 10.90 -7.67
C LYS A 83 -16.36 10.69 -6.86
N LYS A 84 -16.29 11.30 -5.66
CA LYS A 84 -15.19 11.12 -4.72
C LYS A 84 -15.03 9.65 -4.28
N LYS A 85 -16.13 8.94 -4.00
CA LYS A 85 -16.09 7.52 -3.63
C LYS A 85 -15.55 6.62 -4.75
N ILE A 86 -15.93 6.89 -6.00
CA ILE A 86 -15.44 6.14 -7.17
C ILE A 86 -13.93 6.36 -7.34
N LEU A 87 -13.47 7.60 -7.23
CA LEU A 87 -12.04 7.93 -7.32
C LEU A 87 -11.21 7.17 -6.27
N ILE A 88 -11.69 7.16 -5.02
CA ILE A 88 -11.05 6.44 -3.92
C ILE A 88 -10.95 4.94 -4.24
N ALA A 89 -12.02 4.32 -4.73
CA ALA A 89 -12.03 2.91 -5.10
C ALA A 89 -11.02 2.59 -6.21
N ILE A 90 -10.92 3.45 -7.23
CA ILE A 90 -9.93 3.32 -8.31
C ILE A 90 -8.51 3.38 -7.75
N CYS A 91 -8.22 4.31 -6.85
CA CYS A 91 -6.89 4.44 -6.27
C CYS A 91 -6.52 3.30 -5.32
N ILE A 92 -7.49 2.74 -4.58
CA ILE A 92 -7.29 1.49 -3.82
C ILE A 92 -6.88 0.36 -4.76
N PHE A 93 -7.62 0.17 -5.86
CA PHE A 93 -7.31 -0.86 -6.84
C PHE A 93 -5.93 -0.64 -7.49
N LEU A 94 -5.59 0.61 -7.80
CA LEU A 94 -4.29 0.98 -8.34
C LEU A 94 -3.14 0.67 -7.36
N SER A 95 -3.31 0.96 -6.06
CA SER A 95 -2.29 0.62 -5.06
C SER A 95 -2.10 -0.89 -4.91
N ILE A 96 -3.18 -1.67 -4.99
CA ILE A 96 -3.08 -3.14 -4.97
C ILE A 96 -2.20 -3.61 -6.12
N ILE A 97 -2.47 -3.12 -7.34
CA ILE A 97 -1.70 -3.48 -8.53
C ILE A 97 -0.24 -3.06 -8.38
N LEU A 98 0.00 -1.80 -8.01
CA LEU A 98 1.34 -1.23 -7.91
C LEU A 98 2.17 -1.97 -6.86
N ASN A 99 1.65 -2.14 -5.65
CA ASN A 99 2.34 -2.86 -4.58
C ASN A 99 2.60 -4.33 -4.97
N THR A 100 1.67 -4.99 -5.66
CA THR A 100 1.85 -6.38 -6.11
C THR A 100 3.00 -6.48 -7.10
N ILE A 101 3.10 -5.55 -8.06
CA ILE A 101 4.17 -5.51 -9.06
C ILE A 101 5.52 -5.27 -8.37
N ILE A 102 5.62 -4.29 -7.47
CA ILE A 102 6.86 -3.97 -6.75
C ILE A 102 7.30 -5.16 -5.90
N LEU A 103 6.40 -5.75 -5.12
CA LEU A 103 6.71 -6.91 -4.28
C LEU A 103 7.20 -8.09 -5.12
N LYS A 104 6.48 -8.45 -6.17
CA LYS A 104 6.79 -9.63 -6.98
C LYS A 104 8.06 -9.45 -7.81
N ASN A 105 8.19 -8.33 -8.50
CA ASN A 105 9.22 -8.12 -9.52
C ASN A 105 10.49 -7.48 -8.98
N ILE A 106 10.42 -6.72 -7.88
CA ILE A 106 11.59 -6.02 -7.32
C ILE A 106 11.99 -6.68 -6.01
N MET A 107 11.06 -6.75 -5.05
CA MET A 107 11.42 -7.17 -3.70
C MET A 107 11.64 -8.69 -3.59
N PHE A 108 10.80 -9.50 -4.24
CA PHE A 108 10.87 -10.97 -4.19
C PHE A 108 11.61 -11.60 -5.37
N LEU A 109 12.31 -10.81 -6.19
CA LEU A 109 13.05 -11.32 -7.35
C LEU A 109 14.04 -12.43 -6.95
N ASN A 110 14.83 -12.20 -5.90
CA ASN A 110 15.85 -13.13 -5.41
C ASN A 110 15.36 -14.16 -4.36
N LEU A 111 14.05 -14.23 -4.09
CA LEU A 111 13.52 -15.23 -3.15
C LEU A 111 13.50 -16.62 -3.81
N LYS A 112 14.03 -17.65 -3.14
CA LYS A 112 13.97 -19.04 -3.61
C LYS A 112 12.64 -19.68 -3.20
N ILE A 113 11.55 -19.15 -3.74
CA ILE A 113 10.17 -19.63 -3.52
C ILE A 113 9.50 -19.77 -4.89
N ASP A 114 8.56 -20.70 -5.01
CA ASP A 114 7.74 -20.84 -6.21
C ASP A 114 7.10 -19.52 -6.65
N LYS A 115 7.10 -19.31 -7.97
CA LYS A 115 6.58 -18.09 -8.61
C LYS A 115 5.10 -17.86 -8.29
N ASN A 116 4.33 -18.93 -8.15
CA ASN A 116 2.91 -18.87 -7.78
C ASN A 116 2.74 -18.42 -6.33
N ILE A 117 3.49 -19.02 -5.40
CA ILE A 117 3.46 -18.63 -3.98
C ILE A 117 3.88 -17.16 -3.82
N LYS A 118 4.97 -16.73 -4.49
CA LYS A 118 5.36 -15.31 -4.50
C LYS A 118 4.23 -14.40 -4.96
N LYS A 119 3.53 -14.76 -6.04
CA LYS A 119 2.40 -14.00 -6.56
C LYS A 119 1.28 -13.89 -5.51
N TYR A 120 0.91 -15.00 -4.87
CA TYR A 120 -0.15 -14.99 -3.86
C TYR A 120 0.23 -14.18 -2.62
N ILE A 121 1.45 -14.35 -2.10
CA ILE A 121 1.95 -13.55 -0.97
C ILE A 121 1.92 -12.05 -1.31
N SER A 122 2.40 -11.66 -2.50
CA SER A 122 2.37 -10.26 -2.93
C SER A 122 0.94 -9.71 -3.00
N ILE A 123 -0.01 -10.47 -3.53
CA ILE A 123 -1.42 -10.05 -3.61
C ILE A 123 -2.01 -9.88 -2.22
N ILE A 124 -1.81 -10.84 -1.32
CA ILE A 124 -2.34 -10.78 0.05
C ILE A 124 -1.80 -9.54 0.77
N ILE A 125 -0.49 -9.33 0.77
CA ILE A 125 0.11 -8.13 1.37
C ILE A 125 -0.50 -6.87 0.77
N SER A 126 -0.63 -6.82 -0.56
CA SER A 126 -1.13 -5.65 -1.28
C SER A 126 -2.57 -5.32 -0.94
N CYS A 127 -3.47 -6.31 -0.91
CA CYS A 127 -4.88 -6.13 -0.56
C CYS A 127 -5.06 -5.53 0.84
N PHE A 128 -4.37 -6.08 1.83
CA PHE A 128 -4.46 -5.57 3.19
C PHE A 128 -3.76 -4.22 3.34
N SER A 129 -2.66 -3.97 2.61
CA SER A 129 -1.97 -2.69 2.66
C SER A 129 -2.72 -1.54 1.98
N ALA A 130 -3.54 -1.83 0.96
CA ALA A 130 -4.21 -0.80 0.19
C ALA A 130 -5.32 -0.09 0.98
N SER A 131 -5.85 -0.76 2.02
CA SER A 131 -6.81 -0.17 2.96
C SER A 131 -6.28 1.10 3.63
N TYR A 132 -4.96 1.24 3.77
CA TYR A 132 -4.35 2.42 4.38
C TYR A 132 -4.51 3.67 3.55
N ILE A 133 -4.77 3.60 2.24
CA ILE A 133 -5.03 4.79 1.43
C ILE A 133 -6.14 5.65 2.05
N LEU A 134 -7.16 5.02 2.65
CA LEU A 134 -8.26 5.73 3.32
C LEU A 134 -7.80 6.57 4.52
N LEU A 135 -6.65 6.23 5.12
CA LEU A 135 -6.06 7.00 6.22
C LEU A 135 -5.15 8.14 5.72
N PHE A 136 -4.79 8.15 4.43
CA PHE A 136 -3.97 9.19 3.81
C PHE A 136 -4.82 10.31 3.16
N ILE A 137 -6.16 10.26 3.27
CA ILE A 137 -7.15 11.17 2.66
C ILE A 137 -7.90 11.92 3.76
#